data_AF-A0A560B6Q7-F1
#
_entry.id   AF-A0A560B6Q7-F1
#
_cell.length_a   1.000
_cell.length_b   1.000
_cell.length_c   1.000
_cell.angle_alpha   90.00
_cell.angle_beta   90.00
_cell.angle_gamma   90.00
#
_symmetry.space_group_name_H-M   'P 1'
#
loop_
_entity.id
_entity.type
_entity.pdbx_description
1 polymer ?
#
loop_
_entity_poly.entity_id
_entity_poly.type
_entity_poly.pdbx_seq_one_letter_code
_entity_poly.pdbx_strand_id
1 'polypeptide(L)'
;MDMDLKGGDLKNGISDGRDLDGMTPDCTGRNGAPLDGPDQDGPDRDGPDRDGVPGGRYAAFRRFLSRFDHRPGAARAAERPAGLPVRAMLLGLLSSRRQAHTRRLWARWLEPVMLRDPALLSIADPLPGCIRVLDTAGWWPALSRRMDDLPATVQNRLDNRLADGALDRVLASPEMVDWAEVLRDRSLTVLDALRTDPTALALFLEEANTHRMRAASALAIPGGVVTLRPLDGADVETLAAALRLSDRWRMLGGRAPDMEIDELLACVRGAMANDSVPPEAMALFAVAGLYARRDPLLGAALRALLPLPLVDSAAAWLTAHSEGADGGSSDIPRRGGSPAHAPDRGLRDLFEAARRSGQSLSAPPAERLPSPLAGVMNITGTPGGR
;
A
#
# COMPACT_ATOMS: atom_id res chain seq x y z
N MET A 1 -39.41 -53.61 -6.45
CA MET A 1 -39.92 -52.38 -5.82
C MET A 1 -39.26 -51.24 -6.53
N ASP A 2 -39.87 -50.84 -7.64
CA ASP A 2 -39.53 -49.67 -8.44
C ASP A 2 -40.06 -48.43 -7.74
N MET A 3 -39.24 -47.38 -7.67
CA MET A 3 -39.76 -46.02 -7.51
C MET A 3 -39.04 -45.08 -8.48
N ASP A 4 -39.84 -44.64 -9.45
CA ASP A 4 -39.66 -43.50 -10.33
C ASP A 4 -39.25 -42.23 -9.56
N LEU A 5 -38.21 -41.55 -10.04
CA LEU A 5 -38.00 -40.13 -9.77
C LEU A 5 -38.01 -39.37 -11.10
N LYS A 6 -39.13 -38.68 -11.30
CA LYS A 6 -39.40 -37.76 -12.41
C LYS A 6 -38.49 -36.52 -12.34
N GLY A 7 -38.16 -36.04 -13.53
CA GLY A 7 -37.36 -34.85 -13.79
C GLY A 7 -38.01 -33.53 -13.36
N GLY A 8 -37.14 -32.54 -13.18
CA GLY A 8 -37.47 -31.13 -13.04
C GLY A 8 -36.40 -30.31 -13.75
N ASP A 9 -36.68 -29.96 -15.01
CA ASP A 9 -35.96 -28.96 -15.79
C ASP A 9 -36.09 -27.58 -15.14
N LEU A 10 -34.98 -26.88 -14.91
CA LEU A 10 -34.98 -25.43 -14.73
C LEU A 10 -33.98 -24.78 -15.71
N LYS A 11 -34.57 -23.88 -16.49
CA LYS A 11 -34.06 -23.23 -17.68
C LYS A 11 -32.90 -22.27 -17.40
N ASN A 12 -32.00 -22.25 -18.38
CA ASN A 12 -31.00 -21.24 -18.67
C ASN A 12 -31.52 -19.79 -18.54
N GLY A 13 -30.82 -18.99 -17.73
CA GLY A 13 -30.86 -17.53 -17.78
C GLY A 13 -29.59 -17.01 -18.42
N ILE A 14 -29.64 -16.80 -19.73
CA ILE A 14 -28.67 -16.02 -20.51
C ILE A 14 -28.86 -14.55 -20.08
N SER A 15 -27.80 -13.89 -19.63
CA SER A 15 -27.81 -12.45 -19.40
C SER A 15 -26.80 -11.82 -20.35
N ASP A 16 -27.32 -11.37 -21.49
CA ASP A 16 -26.58 -10.65 -22.52
C ASP A 16 -26.15 -9.26 -22.07
N GLY A 17 -25.08 -8.80 -22.71
CA GLY A 17 -24.38 -7.55 -22.48
C GLY A 17 -25.19 -6.29 -22.73
N ARG A 18 -24.70 -5.20 -22.13
CA ARG A 18 -24.86 -3.87 -22.69
C ARG A 18 -23.51 -3.18 -22.71
N ASP A 19 -23.00 -3.08 -23.93
CA ASP A 19 -21.96 -2.17 -24.36
C ASP A 19 -22.41 -0.72 -24.14
N LEU A 20 -21.49 0.10 -23.67
CA LEU A 20 -21.58 1.56 -23.72
C LEU A 20 -20.38 2.06 -24.53
N ASP A 21 -20.45 1.81 -25.83
CA ASP A 21 -19.72 2.57 -26.85
C ASP A 21 -20.56 3.81 -27.22
N GLY A 22 -19.89 4.96 -27.30
CA GLY A 22 -20.43 6.14 -27.96
C GLY A 22 -20.22 7.44 -27.19
N MET A 23 -19.08 8.09 -27.41
CA MET A 23 -18.98 9.52 -27.80
C MET A 23 -17.52 9.96 -27.90
N THR A 24 -16.96 9.85 -29.10
CA THR A 24 -15.82 10.64 -29.58
C THR A 24 -16.36 11.76 -30.47
N PRO A 25 -15.92 13.02 -30.30
CA PRO A 25 -16.01 14.02 -31.34
C PRO A 25 -14.66 14.14 -32.04
N ASP A 26 -14.59 13.60 -33.26
CA ASP A 26 -13.58 13.95 -34.25
C ASP A 26 -14.04 15.23 -34.96
N CYS A 27 -13.24 16.29 -34.88
CA CYS A 27 -13.34 17.45 -35.77
C CYS A 27 -11.97 17.64 -36.44
N THR A 28 -11.82 17.01 -37.60
CA THR A 28 -10.79 17.30 -38.60
C THR A 28 -10.89 18.75 -39.08
N GLY A 29 -9.75 19.44 -39.13
CA GLY A 29 -9.61 20.71 -39.84
C GLY A 29 -9.33 20.52 -41.33
N ARG A 30 -9.70 21.52 -42.15
CA ARG A 30 -8.81 22.26 -43.06
C ARG A 30 -9.56 23.25 -43.98
N ASN A 31 -8.94 24.43 -44.10
CA ASN A 31 -8.80 25.31 -45.27
C ASN A 31 -9.88 26.35 -45.61
N GLY A 32 -9.45 27.62 -45.59
CA GLY A 32 -10.07 28.77 -46.26
C GLY A 32 -9.48 30.10 -45.76
N ALA A 33 -8.39 30.57 -46.38
CA ALA A 33 -7.79 31.90 -46.21
C ALA A 33 -8.52 32.97 -47.08
N PRO A 34 -8.00 34.20 -47.28
CA PRO A 34 -7.61 35.30 -46.36
C PRO A 34 -8.30 36.63 -46.75
N LEU A 35 -8.38 37.64 -45.86
CA LEU A 35 -8.51 39.06 -46.26
C LEU A 35 -7.90 40.03 -45.22
N ASP A 36 -7.04 40.90 -45.77
CA ASP A 36 -6.37 42.16 -45.39
C ASP A 36 -6.77 42.99 -44.15
N GLY A 37 -5.77 43.72 -43.61
CA GLY A 37 -5.75 44.60 -42.41
C GLY A 37 -6.49 45.96 -42.55
N PRO A 38 -6.09 47.09 -41.88
CA PRO A 38 -4.82 47.40 -41.19
C PRO A 38 -4.93 48.09 -39.78
N ASP A 39 -3.75 48.26 -39.16
CA ASP A 39 -3.24 49.31 -38.24
C ASP A 39 -4.16 50.04 -37.23
N GLN A 40 -3.75 49.99 -35.95
CA GLN A 40 -3.63 51.21 -35.12
C GLN A 40 -2.76 51.01 -33.85
N ASP A 41 -1.83 51.96 -33.69
CA ASP A 41 -0.85 52.15 -32.62
C ASP A 41 -1.45 52.41 -31.23
N GLY A 42 -0.69 52.08 -30.17
CA GLY A 42 -0.91 52.58 -28.81
C GLY A 42 -0.04 51.91 -27.73
N PRO A 43 0.82 52.64 -26.98
CA PRO A 43 1.94 52.08 -26.22
C PRO A 43 1.68 51.88 -24.70
N ASP A 44 2.60 51.12 -24.11
CA ASP A 44 3.07 51.13 -22.71
C ASP A 44 2.05 51.07 -21.57
N ARG A 45 2.00 49.90 -20.90
CA ARG A 45 2.01 49.82 -19.43
C ARG A 45 2.74 48.58 -18.92
N ASP A 46 3.84 48.85 -18.25
CA ASP A 46 4.57 47.97 -17.33
C ASP A 46 3.67 47.38 -16.22
N GLY A 47 3.89 46.10 -15.88
CA GLY A 47 3.47 45.52 -14.59
C GLY A 47 3.28 44.00 -14.65
N PRO A 48 3.80 43.23 -13.68
CA PRO A 48 4.57 42.03 -13.97
C PRO A 48 3.75 40.74 -14.11
N ASP A 49 4.27 39.90 -15.00
CA ASP A 49 4.09 38.45 -15.10
C ASP A 49 3.97 37.78 -13.73
N ARG A 50 2.84 37.12 -13.53
CA ARG A 50 2.68 36.01 -12.57
C ARG A 50 2.29 34.77 -13.35
N ASP A 51 3.28 34.13 -13.96
CA ASP A 51 3.20 32.75 -14.42
C ASP A 51 4.37 31.96 -13.79
N GLY A 52 4.21 30.72 -13.32
CA GLY A 52 3.09 29.83 -13.49
C GLY A 52 3.07 28.73 -12.44
N VAL A 53 1.85 28.32 -12.08
CA VAL A 53 1.58 27.06 -11.38
C VAL A 53 0.44 26.38 -12.15
N PRO A 54 0.57 25.11 -12.56
CA PRO A 54 -0.46 24.42 -13.34
C PRO A 54 -1.63 24.02 -12.41
N GLY A 55 -2.53 24.97 -12.13
CA GLY A 55 -3.73 24.79 -11.29
C GLY A 55 -4.98 24.28 -12.04
N GLY A 56 -4.81 23.64 -13.19
CA GLY A 56 -5.90 23.38 -14.15
C GLY A 56 -7.04 22.46 -13.67
N ARG A 57 -6.82 21.58 -12.69
CA ARG A 57 -7.86 20.61 -12.25
C ARG A 57 -8.73 21.10 -11.10
N TYR A 58 -8.23 22.04 -10.29
CA TYR A 58 -8.97 22.61 -9.16
C TYR A 58 -9.69 23.92 -9.51
N ALA A 59 -9.30 24.59 -10.59
CA ALA A 59 -9.93 25.84 -11.02
C ALA A 59 -11.38 25.63 -11.48
N ALA A 60 -11.64 24.58 -12.27
CA ALA A 60 -12.99 24.24 -12.73
C ALA A 60 -13.92 23.84 -11.56
N PHE A 61 -13.38 23.06 -10.60
CA PHE A 61 -14.11 22.65 -9.40
C PHE A 61 -14.39 23.84 -8.46
N ARG A 62 -13.44 24.75 -8.26
CA ARG A 62 -13.67 26.00 -7.49
C ARG A 62 -14.69 26.91 -8.17
N ARG A 63 -14.66 27.01 -9.51
CA ARG A 63 -15.62 27.81 -10.30
C ARG A 63 -17.02 27.21 -10.29
N PHE A 64 -17.14 25.89 -10.09
CA PHE A 64 -18.42 25.22 -9.89
C PHE A 64 -18.97 25.47 -8.48
N LEU A 65 -18.13 25.38 -7.44
CA LEU A 65 -18.53 25.65 -6.06
C LEU A 65 -18.87 27.13 -5.81
N SER A 66 -18.16 28.07 -6.42
CA SER A 66 -18.42 29.51 -6.27
C SER A 66 -19.79 29.94 -6.80
N ARG A 67 -20.44 29.13 -7.65
CA ARG A 67 -21.82 29.38 -8.11
C ARG A 67 -22.88 29.10 -7.04
N PHE A 68 -22.54 28.35 -5.99
CA PHE A 68 -23.43 28.07 -4.87
C PHE A 68 -23.31 29.07 -3.72
N ASP A 69 -22.22 29.83 -3.66
CA ASP A 69 -21.95 30.84 -2.61
C ASP A 69 -22.53 32.23 -2.92
N HIS A 70 -23.24 32.41 -4.03
CA HIS A 70 -23.86 33.70 -4.38
C HIS A 70 -25.39 33.58 -4.38
N ARG A 71 -25.99 33.77 -3.21
CA ARG A 71 -27.41 34.12 -3.12
C ARG A 71 -27.62 35.32 -2.19
N PRO A 72 -27.75 36.54 -2.72
CA PRO A 72 -28.29 37.68 -1.97
C PRO A 72 -29.79 37.46 -1.73
N GLY A 73 -30.27 37.86 -0.56
CA GLY A 73 -31.62 37.57 -0.06
C GLY A 73 -32.76 38.45 -0.60
N ALA A 74 -33.95 38.11 -0.08
CA ALA A 74 -35.31 38.62 -0.32
C ALA A 74 -35.98 38.08 -1.61
N ALA A 75 -37.20 37.52 -1.61
CA ALA A 75 -38.36 37.69 -0.73
C ALA A 75 -39.21 36.40 -0.64
N ARG A 76 -40.15 36.40 0.31
CA ARG A 76 -41.12 35.33 0.64
C ARG A 76 -41.85 34.76 -0.57
N ALA A 77 -41.76 33.44 -0.77
CA ALA A 77 -42.85 32.59 -1.26
C ALA A 77 -42.51 31.13 -0.94
N ALA A 78 -43.53 30.36 -0.55
CA ALA A 78 -43.41 28.97 -0.17
C ALA A 78 -42.94 28.10 -1.34
N GLU A 79 -41.70 27.62 -1.31
CA GLU A 79 -41.19 26.63 -2.25
C GLU A 79 -40.35 25.57 -1.55
N ARG A 80 -40.69 24.31 -1.87
CA ARG A 80 -40.04 23.06 -1.45
C ARG A 80 -38.51 23.14 -1.43
N PRO A 81 -37.82 22.46 -0.49
CA PRO A 81 -36.37 22.46 -0.44
C PRO A 81 -35.78 21.57 -1.54
N ALA A 82 -35.64 22.10 -2.75
CA ALA A 82 -34.95 21.48 -3.88
C ALA A 82 -33.43 21.34 -3.67
N GLY A 83 -32.88 21.80 -2.53
CA GLY A 83 -31.45 21.71 -2.18
C GLY A 83 -31.03 20.42 -1.46
N LEU A 84 -31.96 19.67 -0.89
CA LEU A 84 -31.68 18.39 -0.22
C LEU A 84 -31.29 17.25 -1.19
N PRO A 85 -31.93 17.09 -2.37
CA PRO A 85 -31.60 16.00 -3.29
C PRO A 85 -30.21 16.14 -3.91
N VAL A 86 -29.79 17.36 -4.25
CA VAL A 86 -28.47 17.62 -4.86
C VAL A 86 -27.36 17.42 -3.84
N ARG A 87 -27.55 17.86 -2.58
CA ARG A 87 -26.60 17.60 -1.50
C ARG A 87 -26.52 16.10 -1.19
N ALA A 88 -27.64 15.38 -1.14
CA ALA A 88 -27.66 13.93 -0.94
C ALA A 88 -27.02 13.18 -2.11
N MET A 89 -27.22 13.63 -3.35
CA MET A 89 -26.59 13.07 -4.56
C MET A 89 -25.09 13.37 -4.62
N LEU A 90 -24.64 14.58 -4.28
CA LEU A 90 -23.22 14.93 -4.18
C LEU A 90 -22.54 14.20 -3.01
N LEU A 91 -23.20 14.09 -1.87
CA LEU A 91 -22.75 13.23 -0.78
C LEU A 91 -22.74 11.76 -1.22
N GLY A 92 -23.70 11.31 -2.01
CA GLY A 92 -23.75 9.97 -2.63
C GLY A 92 -22.60 9.72 -3.60
N LEU A 93 -22.23 10.70 -4.43
CA LEU A 93 -21.12 10.62 -5.38
C LEU A 93 -19.74 10.76 -4.71
N LEU A 94 -19.64 11.60 -3.68
CA LEU A 94 -18.43 11.74 -2.87
C LEU A 94 -18.26 10.58 -1.89
N SER A 95 -19.38 9.99 -1.44
CA SER A 95 -19.38 8.78 -0.61
C SER A 95 -19.19 7.52 -1.45
N SER A 96 -19.65 7.42 -2.70
CA SER A 96 -19.40 6.24 -3.55
C SER A 96 -17.92 6.01 -3.84
N ARG A 97 -17.13 7.08 -3.96
CA ARG A 97 -15.66 6.99 -3.97
C ARG A 97 -15.03 6.72 -2.59
N ARG A 98 -15.76 6.95 -1.50
CA ARG A 98 -15.34 6.70 -0.10
C ARG A 98 -15.95 5.42 0.51
N GLN A 99 -16.83 4.72 -0.21
CA GLN A 99 -17.66 3.58 0.23
C GLN A 99 -16.87 2.30 0.49
N ALA A 100 -15.56 2.30 0.30
CA ALA A 100 -14.71 1.19 0.71
C ALA A 100 -14.40 1.28 2.22
N HIS A 101 -15.40 1.51 3.08
CA HIS A 101 -15.23 1.59 4.54
C HIS A 101 -14.72 0.26 5.08
N THR A 102 -15.22 -0.86 4.55
CA THR A 102 -14.72 -2.20 4.88
C THR A 102 -13.25 -2.38 4.50
N ARG A 103 -12.82 -1.89 3.32
CA ARG A 103 -11.40 -1.89 2.94
C ARG A 103 -10.55 -1.09 3.92
N ARG A 104 -11.04 0.08 4.35
CA ARG A 104 -10.33 0.90 5.34
C ARG A 104 -10.21 0.17 6.67
N LEU A 105 -11.30 -0.46 7.13
CA LEU A 105 -11.30 -1.26 8.35
C LEU A 105 -10.25 -2.39 8.27
N TRP A 106 -10.22 -3.13 7.17
CA TRP A 106 -9.22 -4.18 6.91
C TRP A 106 -7.79 -3.64 6.81
N ALA A 107 -7.56 -2.56 6.06
CA ALA A 107 -6.23 -2.02 5.82
C ALA A 107 -5.56 -1.46 7.10
N ARG A 108 -6.32 -1.19 8.17
CA ARG A 108 -5.77 -0.78 9.47
C ARG A 108 -4.87 -1.83 10.11
N TRP A 109 -5.03 -3.11 9.77
CA TRP A 109 -4.11 -4.16 10.22
C TRP A 109 -2.68 -3.93 9.73
N LEU A 110 -2.54 -3.35 8.54
CA LEU A 110 -1.26 -3.12 7.87
C LEU A 110 -0.73 -1.70 8.10
N GLU A 111 -1.56 -0.79 8.64
CA GLU A 111 -1.23 0.62 8.80
C GLU A 111 0.11 0.90 9.52
N PRO A 112 0.50 0.14 10.56
CA PRO A 112 1.77 0.35 11.25
C PRO A 112 3.01 0.16 10.38
N VAL A 113 2.92 -0.66 9.33
CA VAL A 113 4.04 -0.99 8.42
C VAL A 113 3.82 -0.50 6.99
N MET A 114 2.65 0.07 6.71
CA MET A 114 2.27 0.45 5.35
C MET A 114 2.96 1.74 4.91
N LEU A 115 3.70 1.65 3.81
CA LEU A 115 4.38 2.77 3.16
C LEU A 115 3.42 3.62 2.32
N ARG A 116 3.49 4.94 2.50
CA ARG A 116 2.65 5.93 1.79
C ARG A 116 3.44 7.01 1.06
N ASP A 117 4.76 7.08 1.26
CA ASP A 117 5.62 8.06 0.61
C ASP A 117 5.55 7.89 -0.92
N PRO A 118 5.07 8.91 -1.68
CA PRO A 118 4.97 8.84 -3.13
C PRO A 118 6.26 8.43 -3.83
N ALA A 119 7.42 8.82 -3.28
CA ALA A 119 8.71 8.48 -3.88
C ALA A 119 9.10 7.01 -3.66
N LEU A 120 8.53 6.33 -2.65
CA LEU A 120 8.66 4.86 -2.49
C LEU A 120 7.64 4.11 -3.35
N LEU A 121 6.50 4.74 -3.65
CA LEU A 121 5.47 4.15 -4.52
C LEU A 121 5.91 4.08 -5.99
N SER A 122 6.82 4.95 -6.42
CA SER A 122 7.36 4.98 -7.79
C SER A 122 8.52 4.01 -8.04
N ILE A 123 9.02 3.33 -7.01
CA ILE A 123 10.16 2.41 -7.13
C ILE A 123 9.71 1.13 -7.82
N ALA A 124 10.35 0.84 -8.96
CA ALA A 124 10.08 -0.33 -9.78
C ALA A 124 10.52 -1.63 -9.08
N ASP A 125 11.70 -1.58 -8.47
CA ASP A 125 12.32 -2.71 -7.80
C ASP A 125 11.54 -3.16 -6.56
N PRO A 126 11.57 -4.47 -6.25
CA PRO A 126 10.95 -4.97 -5.03
C PRO A 126 11.66 -4.35 -3.83
N LEU A 127 10.87 -3.83 -2.89
CA LEU A 127 11.35 -3.42 -1.58
C LEU A 127 11.14 -4.59 -0.61
N PRO A 128 12.20 -5.32 -0.20
CA PRO A 128 12.09 -6.45 0.71
C PRO A 128 11.18 -6.20 1.93
N GLY A 129 10.16 -7.03 2.12
CA GLY A 129 9.25 -6.98 3.28
C GLY A 129 8.36 -5.75 3.36
N CYS A 130 8.25 -4.97 2.29
CA CYS A 130 7.40 -3.79 2.27
C CYS A 130 5.98 -4.09 1.86
N ILE A 131 5.06 -3.33 2.47
CA ILE A 131 3.67 -3.23 2.01
C ILE A 131 3.42 -1.77 1.65
N ARG A 132 3.23 -1.50 0.36
CA ARG A 132 2.84 -0.16 -0.10
C ARG A 132 1.33 -0.01 0.02
N VAL A 133 0.87 1.22 0.26
CA VAL A 133 -0.56 1.54 0.21
C VAL A 133 -1.19 1.15 -1.14
N LEU A 134 -0.41 1.24 -2.20
CA LEU A 134 -0.82 0.81 -3.53
C LEU A 134 -1.11 -0.69 -3.61
N ASP A 135 -0.32 -1.51 -2.92
CA ASP A 135 -0.46 -2.97 -2.92
C ASP A 135 -1.78 -3.37 -2.24
N THR A 136 -2.17 -2.67 -1.16
CA THR A 136 -3.47 -2.87 -0.49
C THR A 136 -4.67 -2.60 -1.41
N ALA A 137 -4.51 -1.71 -2.39
CA ALA A 137 -5.55 -1.44 -3.39
C ALA A 137 -5.72 -2.59 -4.38
N GLY A 138 -4.67 -3.39 -4.60
CA GLY A 138 -4.72 -4.65 -5.36
C GLY A 138 -5.22 -5.83 -4.53
N TRP A 139 -4.71 -5.97 -3.30
CA TRP A 139 -5.05 -7.08 -2.42
C TRP A 139 -6.50 -7.12 -2.02
N TRP A 140 -7.07 -5.99 -1.63
CA TRP A 140 -8.43 -5.98 -1.08
C TRP A 140 -9.48 -6.53 -2.08
N PRO A 141 -9.59 -6.04 -3.33
CA PRO A 141 -10.59 -6.56 -4.27
C PRO A 141 -10.39 -8.02 -4.69
N ALA A 142 -9.15 -8.53 -4.63
CA ALA A 142 -8.84 -9.94 -4.88
C ALA A 142 -9.24 -10.82 -3.69
N LEU A 143 -8.92 -10.37 -2.47
CA LEU A 143 -9.29 -11.05 -1.23
C LEU A 143 -10.80 -11.05 -1.02
N SER A 144 -11.45 -9.89 -1.11
CA SER A 144 -12.88 -9.73 -0.78
C SER A 144 -13.79 -10.65 -1.58
N ARG A 145 -13.43 -10.95 -2.84
CA ARG A 145 -14.20 -11.88 -3.70
C ARG A 145 -14.11 -13.35 -3.29
N ARG A 146 -13.13 -13.70 -2.47
CA ARG A 146 -12.92 -15.05 -1.92
C ARG A 146 -13.44 -15.18 -0.48
N MET A 147 -14.11 -14.14 0.03
CA MET A 147 -14.64 -14.08 1.40
C MET A 147 -16.17 -14.22 1.47
N ASP A 148 -16.79 -14.70 0.39
CA ASP A 148 -18.25 -14.80 0.28
C ASP A 148 -18.94 -13.45 0.59
N ASP A 149 -20.05 -13.46 1.33
CA ASP A 149 -20.83 -12.27 1.69
C ASP A 149 -20.27 -11.48 2.89
N LEU A 150 -19.13 -11.89 3.47
CA LEU A 150 -18.56 -11.24 4.64
C LEU A 150 -18.26 -9.74 4.41
N PRO A 151 -17.59 -9.32 3.31
CA PRO A 151 -17.32 -7.90 3.09
C PRO A 151 -18.59 -7.06 2.97
N ALA A 152 -19.63 -7.59 2.32
CA ALA A 152 -20.93 -6.91 2.20
C ALA A 152 -21.63 -6.79 3.55
N THR A 153 -21.56 -7.85 4.36
CA THR A 153 -22.11 -7.84 5.73
C THR A 153 -21.45 -6.78 6.60
N VAL A 154 -20.12 -6.70 6.58
CA VAL A 154 -19.38 -5.68 7.34
C VAL A 154 -19.65 -4.27 6.80
N GLN A 155 -19.77 -4.12 5.48
CA GLN A 155 -20.09 -2.82 4.86
C GLN A 155 -21.46 -2.31 5.32
N ASN A 156 -22.50 -3.16 5.29
CA ASN A 156 -23.84 -2.80 5.75
C ASN A 156 -23.84 -2.42 7.25
N ARG A 157 -23.07 -3.13 8.08
CA ARG A 157 -22.90 -2.81 9.50
C ARG A 157 -22.23 -1.44 9.69
N LEU A 158 -21.17 -1.17 8.96
CA LEU A 158 -20.47 0.13 8.99
C LEU A 158 -21.42 1.26 8.57
N ASP A 159 -22.13 1.09 7.45
CA ASP A 159 -23.02 2.12 6.91
C ASP A 159 -24.16 2.47 7.89
N ASN A 160 -24.75 1.46 8.54
CA ASN A 160 -25.76 1.68 9.58
C ASN A 160 -25.20 2.49 10.76
N ARG A 161 -23.96 2.22 11.20
CA ARG A 161 -23.34 2.96 12.31
C ARG A 161 -22.86 4.36 11.92
N LEU A 162 -22.46 4.54 10.66
CA LEU A 162 -22.05 5.84 10.13
C LEU A 162 -23.22 6.82 9.99
N ALA A 163 -24.46 6.32 9.92
CA ALA A 163 -25.64 7.17 10.01
C ALA A 163 -25.68 7.98 11.33
N ASP A 164 -25.16 7.40 12.41
CA ASP A 164 -25.27 7.94 13.77
C ASP A 164 -23.93 8.47 14.33
N GLY A 165 -22.82 8.38 13.59
CA GLY A 165 -21.49 8.66 14.14
C GLY A 165 -20.42 9.04 13.13
N ALA A 166 -19.37 9.72 13.63
CA ALA A 166 -18.19 10.04 12.85
C ALA A 166 -17.36 8.78 12.55
N LEU A 167 -16.79 8.70 11.34
CA LEU A 167 -16.08 7.51 10.83
C LEU A 167 -15.02 6.98 11.81
N ASP A 168 -14.13 7.82 12.30
CA ASP A 168 -13.02 7.37 13.15
C ASP A 168 -13.52 6.79 14.49
N ARG A 169 -14.59 7.37 15.04
CA ARG A 169 -15.24 6.86 16.25
C ARG A 169 -15.92 5.51 15.99
N VAL A 170 -16.57 5.36 14.84
CA VAL A 170 -17.20 4.09 14.43
C VAL A 170 -16.13 3.01 14.25
N LEU A 171 -15.06 3.30 13.50
CA LEU A 171 -13.96 2.37 13.28
C LEU A 171 -13.23 1.99 14.58
N ALA A 172 -13.18 2.87 15.57
CA ALA A 172 -12.59 2.60 16.88
C ALA A 172 -13.53 1.89 17.86
N SER A 173 -14.80 1.67 17.50
CA SER A 173 -15.75 0.99 18.39
C SER A 173 -15.40 -0.49 18.58
N PRO A 174 -15.68 -1.09 19.76
CA PRO A 174 -15.37 -2.50 20.03
C PRO A 174 -15.95 -3.45 18.97
N GLU A 175 -17.20 -3.24 18.56
CA GLU A 175 -17.83 -4.06 17.51
C GLU A 175 -17.05 -4.01 16.19
N MET A 176 -16.55 -2.85 15.78
CA MET A 176 -15.79 -2.74 14.53
C MET A 176 -14.38 -3.34 14.68
N VAL A 177 -13.81 -3.37 15.88
CA VAL A 177 -12.58 -4.12 16.15
C VAL A 177 -12.83 -5.62 15.98
N ASP A 178 -13.93 -6.15 16.52
CA ASP A 178 -14.30 -7.56 16.36
C ASP A 178 -14.50 -7.91 14.87
N TRP A 179 -15.20 -7.07 14.11
CA TRP A 179 -15.35 -7.28 12.66
C TRP A 179 -14.04 -7.17 11.89
N ALA A 180 -13.12 -6.29 12.32
CA ALA A 180 -11.79 -6.23 11.74
C ALA A 180 -11.04 -7.54 11.93
N GLU A 181 -11.16 -8.18 13.10
CA GLU A 181 -10.56 -9.50 13.38
C GLU A 181 -11.16 -10.58 12.49
N VAL A 182 -12.49 -10.64 12.37
CA VAL A 182 -13.16 -11.61 11.48
C VAL A 182 -12.69 -11.46 10.03
N LEU A 183 -12.53 -10.22 9.54
CA LEU A 183 -11.99 -9.96 8.20
C LEU A 183 -10.53 -10.42 8.07
N ARG A 184 -9.71 -10.23 9.09
CA ARG A 184 -8.32 -10.66 9.11
C ARG A 184 -8.21 -12.18 9.09
N ASP A 185 -8.94 -12.88 9.96
CA ASP A 185 -8.94 -14.34 10.04
C ASP A 185 -9.41 -14.97 8.73
N ARG A 186 -10.48 -14.42 8.14
CA ARG A 186 -10.94 -14.87 6.82
C ARG A 186 -9.91 -14.59 5.72
N SER A 187 -9.20 -13.45 5.78
CA SER A 187 -8.10 -13.14 4.86
C SER A 187 -7.00 -14.20 4.96
N LEU A 188 -6.57 -14.52 6.19
CA LEU A 188 -5.54 -15.52 6.43
C LEU A 188 -5.95 -16.90 5.93
N THR A 189 -7.21 -17.30 6.16
CA THR A 189 -7.76 -18.56 5.64
C THR A 189 -7.69 -18.62 4.10
N VAL A 190 -8.04 -17.53 3.41
CA VAL A 190 -7.93 -17.45 1.95
C VAL A 190 -6.46 -17.56 1.52
N LEU A 191 -5.56 -16.79 2.15
CA LEU A 191 -4.14 -16.79 1.83
C LEU A 191 -3.50 -18.18 2.03
N ASP A 192 -3.88 -18.89 3.10
CA ASP A 192 -3.40 -20.24 3.37
C ASP A 192 -3.89 -21.27 2.35
N ALA A 193 -5.13 -21.14 1.87
CA ALA A 193 -5.63 -21.98 0.78
C ALA A 193 -4.83 -21.73 -0.52
N LEU A 194 -4.54 -20.46 -0.85
CA LEU A 194 -3.76 -20.11 -2.05
C LEU A 194 -2.34 -20.70 -2.04
N ARG A 195 -1.73 -20.85 -0.86
CA ARG A 195 -0.39 -21.48 -0.73
C ARG A 195 -0.37 -22.94 -1.17
N THR A 196 -1.52 -23.63 -1.09
CA THR A 196 -1.64 -25.05 -1.44
C THR A 196 -2.08 -25.28 -2.89
N ASP A 197 -2.52 -24.23 -3.60
CA ASP A 197 -2.99 -24.30 -4.98
C ASP A 197 -2.30 -23.23 -5.85
N PRO A 198 -1.26 -23.62 -6.63
CA PRO A 198 -0.56 -22.71 -7.53
C PRO A 198 -1.47 -22.06 -8.59
N THR A 199 -2.53 -22.73 -9.02
CA THR A 199 -3.45 -22.20 -10.03
C THR A 199 -4.31 -21.10 -9.43
N ALA A 200 -4.86 -21.34 -8.24
CA ALA A 200 -5.62 -20.32 -7.51
C ALA A 200 -4.73 -19.12 -7.14
N LEU A 201 -3.47 -19.35 -6.76
CA LEU A 201 -2.50 -18.29 -6.50
C LEU A 201 -2.24 -17.44 -7.76
N ALA A 202 -2.04 -18.06 -8.91
CA ALA A 202 -1.82 -17.33 -10.17
C ALA A 202 -3.02 -16.43 -10.52
N LEU A 203 -4.25 -16.96 -10.42
CA LEU A 203 -5.48 -16.19 -10.65
C LEU A 203 -5.65 -15.05 -9.64
N PHE A 204 -5.29 -15.27 -8.38
CA PHE A 204 -5.31 -14.24 -7.35
C PHE A 204 -4.31 -13.11 -7.67
N LEU A 205 -3.09 -13.45 -8.08
CA LEU A 205 -2.05 -12.49 -8.41
C LEU A 205 -2.38 -11.67 -9.65
N GLU A 206 -2.89 -12.30 -10.71
CA GLU A 206 -3.33 -11.61 -11.94
C GLU A 206 -4.37 -10.53 -11.60
N GLU A 207 -5.33 -10.91 -10.78
CA GLU A 207 -6.41 -10.06 -10.34
C GLU A 207 -5.93 -8.92 -9.44
N ALA A 208 -5.10 -9.22 -8.44
CA ALA A 208 -4.53 -8.22 -7.55
C ALA A 208 -3.68 -7.22 -8.34
N ASN A 209 -2.86 -7.69 -9.28
CA ASN A 209 -2.07 -6.85 -10.16
C ASN A 209 -2.94 -5.95 -11.03
N THR A 210 -4.03 -6.47 -11.60
CA THR A 210 -4.98 -5.68 -12.39
C THR A 210 -5.55 -4.51 -11.57
N HIS A 211 -6.00 -4.77 -10.35
CA HIS A 211 -6.53 -3.71 -9.47
C HIS A 211 -5.46 -2.75 -8.97
N ARG A 212 -4.25 -3.26 -8.66
CA ARG A 212 -3.09 -2.45 -8.28
C ARG A 212 -2.70 -1.48 -9.39
N MET A 213 -2.64 -1.93 -10.64
CA MET A 213 -2.31 -1.10 -11.80
C MET A 213 -3.38 -0.03 -12.05
N ARG A 214 -4.68 -0.37 -11.93
CA ARG A 214 -5.77 0.62 -12.00
C ARG A 214 -5.64 1.70 -10.92
N ALA A 215 -5.31 1.31 -9.69
CA ALA A 215 -5.10 2.25 -8.59
C ALA A 215 -3.87 3.14 -8.82
N ALA A 216 -2.78 2.59 -9.37
CA ALA A 216 -1.58 3.33 -9.72
C ALA A 216 -1.88 4.41 -10.76
N SER A 217 -2.64 4.06 -11.81
CA SER A 217 -3.07 5.00 -12.86
C SER A 217 -3.87 6.16 -12.28
N ALA A 218 -4.75 5.88 -11.32
CA ALA A 218 -5.59 6.89 -10.69
C ALA A 218 -4.80 7.86 -9.79
N LEU A 219 -3.69 7.42 -9.21
CA LEU A 219 -2.86 8.23 -8.30
C LEU A 219 -1.86 9.15 -9.02
N ALA A 220 -1.74 9.06 -10.35
CA ALA A 220 -0.79 9.86 -11.15
C ALA A 220 0.63 9.83 -10.56
N ILE A 221 1.08 8.63 -10.15
CA ILE A 221 2.40 8.43 -9.52
C ILE A 221 3.49 8.95 -10.47
N PRO A 222 4.42 9.79 -9.99
CA PRO A 222 5.57 10.24 -10.80
C PRO A 222 6.34 9.05 -11.38
N GLY A 223 6.67 9.10 -12.67
CA GLY A 223 7.28 7.98 -13.41
C GLY A 223 6.28 7.01 -14.05
N GLY A 224 5.00 7.12 -13.73
CA GLY A 224 3.93 6.37 -14.37
C GLY A 224 3.77 4.93 -13.90
N VAL A 225 2.73 4.27 -14.38
CA VAL A 225 2.30 2.91 -13.98
C VAL A 225 3.15 1.82 -14.61
N VAL A 226 3.80 2.13 -15.73
CA VAL A 226 4.53 1.18 -16.59
C VAL A 226 5.76 0.59 -15.88
N THR A 227 6.20 1.17 -14.78
CA THR A 227 7.42 0.77 -14.06
C THR A 227 7.18 -0.19 -12.91
N LEU A 228 5.93 -0.50 -12.52
CA LEU A 228 5.69 -1.33 -11.34
C LEU A 228 5.89 -2.81 -11.64
N ARG A 229 6.81 -3.46 -10.91
CA ARG A 229 6.92 -4.92 -10.90
C ARG A 229 5.57 -5.54 -10.51
N PRO A 230 5.08 -6.56 -11.23
CA PRO A 230 3.96 -7.38 -10.77
C PRO A 230 4.20 -7.94 -9.36
N LEU A 231 3.12 -8.06 -8.60
CA LEU A 231 3.10 -8.81 -7.36
C LEU A 231 3.31 -10.30 -7.65
N ASP A 232 4.08 -10.97 -6.81
CA ASP A 232 4.35 -12.41 -6.88
C ASP A 232 4.00 -13.13 -5.57
N GLY A 233 4.33 -14.43 -5.50
CA GLY A 233 4.07 -15.24 -4.31
C GLY A 233 4.81 -14.74 -3.05
N ALA A 234 5.99 -14.14 -3.18
CA ALA A 234 6.71 -13.60 -2.02
C ALA A 234 6.01 -12.37 -1.43
N ASP A 235 5.35 -11.57 -2.26
CA ASP A 235 4.52 -10.46 -1.79
C ASP A 235 3.27 -10.97 -1.03
N VAL A 236 2.71 -12.11 -1.47
CA VAL A 236 1.59 -12.77 -0.79
C VAL A 236 2.02 -13.33 0.57
N GLU A 237 3.20 -13.94 0.64
CA GLU A 237 3.78 -14.39 1.92
C GLU A 237 4.04 -13.23 2.86
N THR A 238 4.54 -12.10 2.34
CA THR A 238 4.74 -10.86 3.12
C THR A 238 3.41 -10.33 3.66
N LEU A 239 2.35 -10.32 2.83
CA LEU A 239 1.00 -9.94 3.27
C LEU A 239 0.47 -10.88 4.36
N ALA A 240 0.63 -12.20 4.20
CA ALA A 240 0.17 -13.18 5.16
C ALA A 240 0.93 -13.04 6.49
N ALA A 241 2.25 -12.90 6.45
CA ALA A 241 3.07 -12.63 7.64
C ALA A 241 2.63 -11.35 8.34
N ALA A 242 2.46 -10.26 7.59
CA ALA A 242 2.01 -8.98 8.15
C ALA A 242 0.65 -9.09 8.83
N LEU A 243 -0.33 -9.76 8.22
CA LEU A 243 -1.65 -9.96 8.83
C LEU A 243 -1.58 -10.83 10.11
N ARG A 244 -0.77 -11.90 10.13
CA ARG A 244 -0.60 -12.73 11.33
C ARG A 244 0.01 -11.97 12.50
N LEU A 245 0.95 -11.09 12.19
CA LEU A 245 1.74 -10.36 13.19
C LEU A 245 1.08 -9.05 13.63
N SER A 246 -0.09 -8.72 13.06
CA SER A 246 -0.65 -7.38 13.15
C SER A 246 -1.17 -6.93 14.51
N ASP A 247 -1.45 -7.85 15.42
CA ASP A 247 -1.77 -7.49 16.81
C ASP A 247 -0.56 -6.95 17.55
N ARG A 248 0.62 -7.50 17.22
CA ARG A 248 1.82 -7.31 18.02
C ARG A 248 2.37 -5.90 17.88
N TRP A 249 2.28 -5.30 16.70
CA TRP A 249 2.72 -3.93 16.48
C TRP A 249 1.74 -2.86 16.99
N ARG A 250 0.49 -3.19 17.34
CA ARG A 250 -0.39 -2.22 18.02
C ARG A 250 0.16 -1.83 19.40
N MET A 251 0.94 -2.73 20.02
CA MET A 251 1.64 -2.47 21.28
C MET A 251 2.83 -1.51 21.11
N LEU A 252 3.31 -1.31 19.88
CA LEU A 252 4.47 -0.47 19.55
C LEU A 252 4.12 1.02 19.43
N GLY A 253 2.85 1.39 19.64
CA GLY A 253 2.45 2.78 19.89
C GLY A 253 2.33 3.69 18.67
N GLY A 254 2.47 3.18 17.44
CA GLY A 254 2.33 4.02 16.25
C GLY A 254 2.66 3.33 14.93
N ARG A 255 2.87 4.15 13.90
CA ARG A 255 3.29 3.70 12.57
C ARG A 255 4.80 3.89 12.44
N ALA A 256 5.54 2.81 12.14
CA ALA A 256 6.99 2.89 11.98
C ALA A 256 7.43 3.94 10.94
N PRO A 257 6.73 4.12 9.79
CA PRO A 257 7.07 5.16 8.83
C PRO A 257 6.98 6.60 9.36
N ASP A 258 6.21 6.81 10.43
CA ASP A 258 5.97 8.14 11.00
C ASP A 258 6.88 8.40 12.22
N MET A 259 7.55 7.38 12.76
CA MET A 259 8.44 7.49 13.94
C MET A 259 9.79 8.09 13.61
N GLU A 260 10.32 8.94 14.48
CA GLU A 260 11.70 9.43 14.38
C GLU A 260 12.73 8.30 14.59
N ILE A 261 13.96 8.50 14.14
CA ILE A 261 15.02 7.46 14.19
C ILE A 261 15.22 6.94 15.61
N ASP A 262 15.37 7.84 16.59
CA ASP A 262 15.59 7.47 17.98
C ASP A 262 14.36 6.78 18.60
N GLU A 263 13.16 7.20 18.21
CA GLU A 263 11.90 6.60 18.65
C GLU A 263 11.75 5.17 18.11
N LEU A 264 12.02 4.97 16.82
CA LEU A 264 11.99 3.65 16.19
C LEU A 264 13.00 2.69 16.85
N LEU A 265 14.24 3.14 17.06
CA LEU A 265 15.27 2.33 17.70
C LEU A 265 14.93 2.03 19.17
N ALA A 266 14.39 2.99 19.91
CA ALA A 266 13.92 2.78 21.29
C ALA A 266 12.77 1.78 21.33
N CYS A 267 11.83 1.87 20.39
CA CYS A 267 10.69 0.97 20.28
C CYS A 267 11.14 -0.46 19.98
N VAL A 268 12.03 -0.67 19.00
CA VAL A 268 12.60 -1.98 18.67
C VAL A 268 13.37 -2.58 19.86
N ARG A 269 14.25 -1.79 20.51
CA ARG A 269 14.99 -2.26 21.69
C ARG A 269 14.07 -2.62 22.85
N GLY A 270 13.05 -1.81 23.09
CA GLY A 270 12.05 -2.05 24.13
C GLY A 270 11.24 -3.33 23.88
N ALA A 271 10.84 -3.57 22.63
CA ALA A 271 10.13 -4.79 22.24
C ALA A 271 11.01 -6.04 22.43
N MET A 272 12.29 -5.96 22.03
CA MET A 272 13.26 -7.04 22.24
C MET A 272 13.53 -7.33 23.72
N ALA A 273 13.74 -6.29 24.53
CA ALA A 273 14.06 -6.46 25.95
C ALA A 273 12.91 -7.10 26.75
N ASN A 274 11.67 -6.86 26.32
CA ASN A 274 10.47 -7.36 27.00
C ASN A 274 9.91 -8.65 26.37
N ASP A 275 10.54 -9.18 25.32
CA ASP A 275 10.06 -10.32 24.51
C ASP A 275 8.57 -10.20 24.13
N SER A 276 8.11 -8.95 23.89
CA SER A 276 6.69 -8.66 23.74
C SER A 276 6.19 -8.87 22.31
N VAL A 277 7.11 -8.89 21.34
CA VAL A 277 6.83 -8.98 19.90
C VAL A 277 7.80 -9.97 19.25
N PRO A 278 7.32 -10.92 18.43
CA PRO A 278 8.19 -11.84 17.71
C PRO A 278 9.22 -11.12 16.82
N PRO A 279 10.44 -11.66 16.66
CA PRO A 279 11.49 -11.05 15.85
C PRO A 279 11.06 -10.71 14.42
N GLU A 280 10.23 -11.54 13.80
CA GLU A 280 9.73 -11.34 12.43
C GLU A 280 8.79 -10.13 12.33
N ALA A 281 7.96 -9.91 13.35
CA ALA A 281 7.06 -8.75 13.43
C ALA A 281 7.87 -7.46 13.63
N MET A 282 8.88 -7.52 14.50
CA MET A 282 9.80 -6.41 14.69
C MET A 282 10.58 -6.10 13.41
N ALA A 283 11.00 -7.12 12.65
CA ALA A 283 11.70 -6.94 11.38
C ALA A 283 10.84 -6.19 10.36
N LEU A 284 9.59 -6.63 10.12
CA LEU A 284 8.68 -5.94 9.21
C LEU A 284 8.40 -4.50 9.64
N PHE A 285 8.21 -4.28 10.95
CA PHE A 285 8.00 -2.95 11.51
C PHE A 285 9.22 -2.04 11.33
N ALA A 286 10.40 -2.50 11.73
CA ALA A 286 11.66 -1.77 11.62
C ALA A 286 12.01 -1.45 10.16
N VAL A 287 11.80 -2.42 9.25
CA VAL A 287 12.06 -2.26 7.81
C VAL A 287 11.14 -1.20 7.19
N ALA A 288 9.86 -1.13 7.58
CA ALA A 288 8.97 -0.07 7.13
C ALA A 288 9.46 1.33 7.55
N GLY A 289 9.92 1.49 8.80
CA GLY A 289 10.53 2.74 9.27
C GLY A 289 11.84 3.06 8.54
N LEU A 290 12.68 2.04 8.30
CA LEU A 290 13.94 2.16 7.57
C LEU A 290 13.72 2.71 6.15
N TYR A 291 12.77 2.17 5.39
CA TYR A 291 12.48 2.67 4.05
C TYR A 291 11.86 4.06 4.03
N ALA A 292 11.07 4.43 5.05
CA ALA A 292 10.53 5.77 5.15
C ALA A 292 11.63 6.82 5.37
N ARG A 293 12.67 6.49 6.15
CA ARG A 293 13.79 7.38 6.46
C ARG A 293 14.90 7.36 5.41
N ARG A 294 15.07 6.21 4.71
CA ARG A 294 16.12 5.98 3.70
C ARG A 294 17.53 6.29 4.20
N ASP A 295 17.77 6.04 5.48
CA ASP A 295 19.05 6.31 6.15
C ASP A 295 19.88 5.01 6.26
N PRO A 296 21.05 4.92 5.58
CA PRO A 296 21.93 3.76 5.70
C PRO A 296 22.47 3.51 7.12
N LEU A 297 22.64 4.57 7.94
CA LEU A 297 23.10 4.44 9.32
C LEU A 297 22.03 3.79 10.20
N LEU A 298 20.76 4.14 9.99
CA LEU A 298 19.64 3.44 10.60
C LEU A 298 19.64 1.98 10.16
N GLY A 299 19.88 1.70 8.87
CA GLY A 299 19.99 0.33 8.35
C GLY A 299 21.05 -0.49 9.09
N ALA A 300 22.25 0.05 9.26
CA ALA A 300 23.32 -0.62 10.01
C ALA A 300 22.98 -0.81 11.49
N ALA A 301 22.37 0.19 12.14
CA ALA A 301 21.93 0.09 13.53
C ALA A 301 20.88 -1.00 13.70
N LEU A 302 19.91 -1.09 12.77
CA LEU A 302 18.88 -2.13 12.78
C LEU A 302 19.46 -3.52 12.52
N ARG A 303 20.44 -3.68 11.61
CA ARG A 303 21.13 -4.97 11.41
C ARG A 303 21.84 -5.45 12.68
N ALA A 304 22.44 -4.54 13.44
CA ALA A 304 23.10 -4.88 14.69
C ALA A 304 22.09 -5.28 15.79
N LEU A 305 20.89 -4.69 15.79
CA LEU A 305 19.84 -5.00 16.76
C LEU A 305 19.04 -6.25 16.37
N LEU A 306 18.72 -6.42 15.10
CA LEU A 306 17.88 -7.47 14.54
C LEU A 306 18.65 -8.16 13.40
N PRO A 307 19.54 -9.14 13.70
CA PRO A 307 20.33 -9.85 12.71
C PRO A 307 19.47 -10.89 11.96
N LEU A 308 18.44 -10.39 11.27
CA LEU A 308 17.48 -11.19 10.53
C LEU A 308 17.68 -10.97 9.03
N PRO A 309 17.53 -12.02 8.19
CA PRO A 309 17.76 -11.93 6.75
C PRO A 309 16.97 -10.81 6.06
N LEU A 310 15.77 -10.52 6.56
CA LEU A 310 14.93 -9.44 6.02
C LEU A 310 15.53 -8.06 6.26
N VAL A 311 16.04 -7.80 7.47
CA VAL A 311 16.66 -6.51 7.83
C VAL A 311 17.97 -6.34 7.04
N ASP A 312 18.75 -7.41 6.92
CA ASP A 312 19.97 -7.43 6.10
C ASP A 312 19.66 -7.09 4.64
N SER A 313 18.63 -7.72 4.06
CA SER A 313 18.22 -7.48 2.67
C SER A 313 17.74 -6.05 2.46
N ALA A 314 16.96 -5.50 3.40
CA ALA A 314 16.45 -4.14 3.31
C ALA A 314 17.57 -3.08 3.43
N ALA A 315 18.50 -3.27 4.37
CA ALA A 315 19.64 -2.38 4.55
C ALA A 315 20.63 -2.47 3.37
N ALA A 316 20.86 -3.67 2.83
CA ALA A 316 21.66 -3.84 1.62
C ALA A 316 21.02 -3.16 0.41
N TRP A 317 19.70 -3.31 0.26
CA TRP A 317 18.95 -2.61 -0.79
C TRP A 317 19.12 -1.09 -0.67
N LEU A 318 18.96 -0.52 0.53
CA LEU A 318 19.12 0.93 0.71
C LEU A 318 20.53 1.41 0.38
N THR A 319 21.55 0.68 0.81
CA THR A 319 22.96 1.03 0.54
C THR A 319 23.23 1.04 -0.97
N ALA A 320 22.72 0.05 -1.70
CA ALA A 320 22.88 -0.03 -3.15
C ALA A 320 22.13 1.08 -3.92
N HIS A 321 21.07 1.64 -3.34
CA HIS A 321 20.20 2.62 -4.00
C HIS A 321 20.32 4.05 -3.42
N SER A 322 21.15 4.27 -2.40
CA SER A 322 21.48 5.61 -1.89
C SER A 322 22.51 6.35 -2.73
N GLU A 323 23.40 5.63 -3.41
CA GLU A 323 24.53 6.21 -4.16
C GLU A 323 24.12 6.98 -5.44
N GLY A 324 22.86 6.87 -5.88
CA GLY A 324 22.33 7.57 -7.05
C GLY A 324 21.68 8.94 -6.78
N ALA A 325 21.46 9.32 -5.51
CA ALA A 325 20.71 10.53 -5.16
C ALA A 325 21.58 11.79 -4.97
N ASP A 326 22.89 11.64 -4.74
CA ASP A 326 23.81 12.75 -4.50
C ASP A 326 24.34 13.41 -5.80
N GLY A 327 23.94 12.93 -6.97
CA GLY A 327 24.43 13.43 -8.27
C GLY A 327 23.72 14.67 -8.82
N GLY A 328 22.67 15.20 -8.18
CA GLY A 328 21.94 16.33 -8.76
C GLY A 328 20.79 16.88 -7.93
N SER A 329 21.09 17.66 -6.90
CA SER A 329 20.18 18.74 -6.48
C SER A 329 20.95 19.82 -5.75
N SER A 330 21.30 20.85 -6.50
CA SER A 330 21.63 22.17 -5.96
C SER A 330 20.53 22.66 -5.01
N ASP A 331 20.96 23.24 -3.90
CA ASP A 331 20.30 24.26 -3.07
C ASP A 331 18.78 24.43 -3.22
N ILE A 332 18.03 23.84 -2.29
CA ILE A 332 16.77 24.40 -1.83
C ILE A 332 17.00 24.84 -0.37
N PRO A 333 16.88 26.14 -0.03
CA PRO A 333 17.14 26.58 1.33
C PRO A 333 16.00 26.09 2.25
N ARG A 334 16.37 25.20 3.17
CA ARG A 334 15.53 24.81 4.33
C ARG A 334 15.37 26.03 5.24
N ARG A 335 14.28 26.75 5.08
CA ARG A 335 13.95 27.95 5.87
C ARG A 335 13.41 27.55 7.24
N GLY A 336 14.25 27.68 8.27
CA GLY A 336 13.89 28.08 9.64
C GLY A 336 13.55 26.98 10.65
N GLY A 337 14.46 26.75 11.61
CA GLY A 337 14.13 26.07 12.88
C GLY A 337 15.31 25.52 13.69
N SER A 338 16.01 26.41 14.42
CA SER A 338 16.88 26.23 15.60
C SER A 338 18.10 25.26 15.61
N PRO A 339 19.18 25.61 16.37
CA PRO A 339 20.44 24.88 16.35
C PRO A 339 20.55 23.81 17.46
N ALA A 340 21.32 22.77 17.11
CA ALA A 340 22.11 21.88 17.96
C ALA A 340 21.36 20.99 18.97
N HIS A 341 21.12 19.73 18.59
CA HIS A 341 21.50 18.55 19.38
C HIS A 341 22.16 17.56 18.41
N ALA A 342 23.35 17.07 18.75
CA ALA A 342 24.13 16.16 17.93
C ALA A 342 23.67 14.70 18.17
N PRO A 343 22.95 14.04 17.23
CA PRO A 343 22.56 12.64 17.37
C PRO A 343 23.53 11.70 16.61
N ASP A 344 24.35 12.25 15.70
CA ASP A 344 25.17 11.49 14.75
C ASP A 344 26.25 10.63 15.43
N ARG A 345 26.72 11.02 16.61
CA ARG A 345 27.81 10.28 17.28
C ARG A 345 27.36 8.88 17.70
N GLY A 346 26.14 8.75 18.24
CA GLY A 346 25.62 7.47 18.69
C GLY A 346 25.35 6.48 17.55
N LEU A 347 24.76 6.96 16.45
CA LEU A 347 24.52 6.14 15.26
C LEU A 347 25.84 5.75 14.58
N ARG A 348 26.79 6.68 14.50
CA ARG A 348 28.13 6.42 13.95
C ARG A 348 28.93 5.43 14.79
N ASP A 349 28.82 5.50 16.12
CA ASP A 349 29.49 4.56 17.02
C ASP A 349 28.88 3.15 16.91
N LEU A 350 27.55 3.03 16.77
CA LEU A 350 26.86 1.77 16.49
C LEU A 350 27.22 1.21 15.11
N PHE A 351 27.28 2.07 14.08
CA PHE A 351 27.74 1.71 12.74
C PHE A 351 29.18 1.16 12.78
N GLU A 352 30.09 1.85 13.46
CA GLU A 352 31.48 1.41 13.61
C GLU A 352 31.61 0.14 14.46
N ALA A 353 30.74 -0.08 15.44
CA ALA A 353 30.69 -1.32 16.21
C ALA A 353 30.16 -2.50 15.37
N ALA A 354 29.13 -2.29 14.55
CA ALA A 354 28.61 -3.28 13.60
C ALA A 354 29.66 -3.62 12.53
N ARG A 355 30.38 -2.61 12.01
CA ARG A 355 31.47 -2.81 11.04
C ARG A 355 32.61 -3.64 11.62
N ARG A 356 32.98 -3.39 12.88
CA ARG A 356 34.04 -4.13 13.59
C ARG A 356 33.66 -5.57 13.90
N SER A 357 32.38 -5.84 14.21
CA SER A 357 31.89 -7.21 14.47
C SER A 357 31.76 -8.04 13.20
N GLY A 358 31.41 -7.44 12.05
CA GLY A 358 31.33 -8.13 10.76
C GLY A 358 32.67 -8.56 10.14
N GLN A 359 33.81 -8.04 10.64
CA GLN A 359 35.15 -8.38 10.14
C GLN A 359 35.84 -9.55 10.88
N SER A 360 35.23 -10.10 11.94
CA SER A 360 35.78 -11.24 12.70
C SER A 360 35.11 -12.57 12.32
N LEU A 361 35.22 -12.97 11.06
CA LEU A 361 35.11 -14.37 10.66
C LEU A 361 36.30 -14.69 9.75
N SER A 362 37.49 -14.78 10.34
CA SER A 362 38.59 -15.53 9.73
C SER A 362 38.19 -17.00 9.75
N ALA A 363 38.18 -17.63 8.57
CA ALA A 363 37.92 -19.05 8.41
C ALA A 363 38.85 -19.88 9.32
N PRO A 364 38.34 -20.90 10.05
CA PRO A 364 39.22 -21.81 10.75
C PRO A 364 40.06 -22.62 9.74
N PRO A 365 41.33 -22.95 10.06
CA PRO A 365 42.18 -23.71 9.17
C PRO A 365 41.62 -25.12 9.00
N ALA A 366 41.64 -25.61 7.75
CA ALA A 366 41.19 -26.95 7.41
C ALA A 366 42.06 -28.02 8.11
N GLU A 367 41.58 -28.55 9.23
CA GLU A 367 42.08 -29.79 9.81
C GLU A 367 41.72 -30.94 8.87
N ARG A 368 42.75 -31.47 8.20
CA ARG A 368 42.70 -32.78 7.55
C ARG A 368 42.52 -33.84 8.64
N LEU A 369 41.41 -34.56 8.60
CA LEU A 369 41.26 -35.84 9.29
C LEU A 369 41.01 -36.98 8.29
N PRO A 370 41.54 -38.19 8.58
CA PRO A 370 41.69 -39.28 7.63
C PRO A 370 40.42 -40.14 7.53
N SER A 371 40.11 -40.58 6.30
CA SER A 371 39.04 -41.55 6.04
C SER A 371 39.35 -42.93 6.65
N PRO A 372 38.41 -43.56 7.37
CA PRO A 372 38.58 -44.92 7.85
C PRO A 372 38.03 -45.95 6.85
N LEU A 373 38.89 -46.95 6.61
CA LEU A 373 38.64 -48.40 6.55
C LEU A 373 37.30 -48.92 5.98
N ALA A 374 37.47 -49.63 4.86
CA ALA A 374 36.61 -50.69 4.37
C ALA A 374 36.39 -51.81 5.41
N GLY A 375 35.18 -52.38 5.41
CA GLY A 375 34.91 -53.59 6.19
C GLY A 375 33.45 -54.06 6.23
N VAL A 376 33.09 -54.90 5.24
CA VAL A 376 32.37 -56.19 5.42
C VAL A 376 30.90 -56.19 5.93
N MET A 377 30.02 -56.63 5.01
CA MET A 377 28.90 -57.61 5.10
C MET A 377 27.91 -57.54 6.30
N ASN A 378 26.58 -57.74 6.17
CA ASN A 378 25.90 -58.77 5.38
C ASN A 378 24.35 -58.61 5.43
N ILE A 379 23.71 -59.18 4.39
CA ILE A 379 22.39 -59.86 4.33
C ILE A 379 21.10 -59.04 4.56
N THR A 380 20.35 -58.85 3.47
CA THR A 380 18.88 -59.00 3.48
C THR A 380 18.43 -59.82 2.27
N GLY A 381 17.73 -60.91 2.56
CA GLY A 381 17.17 -61.84 1.58
C GLY A 381 15.91 -61.29 0.90
N THR A 382 15.76 -61.69 -0.36
CA THR A 382 14.59 -61.51 -1.21
C THR A 382 13.73 -62.78 -1.16
N PRO A 383 12.39 -62.68 -1.18
CA PRO A 383 11.55 -63.75 -1.69
C PRO A 383 10.95 -63.33 -3.04
N GLY A 384 11.27 -64.09 -4.09
CA GLY A 384 10.60 -64.03 -5.37
C GLY A 384 10.14 -65.43 -5.74
N GLY A 385 8.83 -65.61 -5.89
CA GLY A 385 8.22 -66.88 -6.24
C GLY A 385 6.84 -66.70 -6.87
N ARG A 386 6.84 -66.24 -8.13
CA ARG A 386 6.19 -66.91 -9.26
C ARG A 386 6.73 -66.38 -10.57
#